data_AF-A0A9D9N8G4-F1
#
_entry.id   AF-A0A9D9N8G4-F1
#
_cell.length_a   1.000
_cell.length_b   1.000
_cell.length_c   1.000
_cell.angle_alpha   90.00
_cell.angle_beta   90.00
_cell.angle_gamma   90.00
#
_symmetry.space_group_name_H-M   'P 1'
#
loop_
_entity.id
_entity.type
_entity.pdbx_description
1 polymer ?
#
loop_
_entity_poly.entity_id
_entity_poly.type
_entity_poly.pdbx_seq_one_letter_code
_entity_poly.pdbx_strand_id
1 'polypeptide(L)' 'VHYYHMTIGEFSTSLKMSMASTLLCTTDQSVAEIAEEVGYLYPSNFIKKFKETYSCTPLKYRQREKSKKTPM' A
#
# COMPACT_ATOMS: atom_id res chain seq x y z
N VAL A 1 32.35 -0.94 -1.55
CA VAL A 1 31.18 -0.37 -0.85
C VAL A 1 29.95 -0.66 -1.68
N HIS A 2 29.16 -1.68 -1.32
CA HIS A 2 27.98 -2.09 -2.09
C HIS A 2 26.76 -1.27 -1.69
N TYR A 3 26.52 -0.16 -2.40
CA TYR A 3 25.28 0.61 -2.28
C TYR A 3 24.23 -0.03 -3.18
N TYR A 4 23.39 -0.90 -2.64
CA TYR A 4 21.97 -1.15 -3.01
C TYR A 4 21.52 -2.34 -2.16
N HIS A 5 21.22 -2.11 -0.87
CA HIS A 5 20.65 -3.11 0.05
C HIS A 5 19.18 -3.44 -0.25
N MET A 6 18.73 -3.24 -1.49
CA MET A 6 17.42 -3.66 -1.96
C MET A 6 17.58 -4.51 -3.20
N THR A 7 17.05 -5.72 -3.13
CA THR A 7 16.82 -6.56 -4.30
C THR A 7 15.83 -5.87 -5.24
N ILE A 8 15.87 -6.22 -6.53
CA ILE A 8 14.91 -5.72 -7.53
C ILE A 8 13.46 -5.97 -7.08
N GLY A 9 13.22 -7.10 -6.40
CA GLY A 9 11.91 -7.44 -5.84
C GLY A 9 11.46 -6.51 -4.73
N GLU A 10 12.36 -6.07 -3.85
CA GLU A 10 12.05 -5.11 -2.78
C GLU A 10 11.75 -3.73 -3.35
N PHE A 11 12.51 -3.27 -4.35
CA PHE A 11 12.23 -2.01 -5.03
C PHE A 11 10.86 -2.02 -5.71
N SER A 12 10.56 -3.07 -6.47
CA SER A 12 9.24 -3.24 -7.11
C SER A 12 8.11 -3.26 -6.08
N THR A 13 8.33 -3.95 -4.95
CA THR A 13 7.34 -4.00 -3.87
C THR A 13 7.13 -2.62 -3.24
N SER A 14 8.21 -1.86 -2.98
CA SER A 14 8.12 -0.51 -2.45
C SER A 14 7.31 0.41 -3.36
N LEU A 15 7.54 0.34 -4.68
CA LEU A 15 6.78 1.12 -5.66
C LEU A 15 5.29 0.77 -5.64
N LYS A 16 4.96 -0.53 -5.63
CA LYS A 16 3.57 -1.02 -5.53
C LYS A 16 2.89 -0.54 -4.24
N MET A 17 3.59 -0.60 -3.12
CA MET A 17 3.07 -0.16 -1.81
C MET A 17 2.82 1.34 -1.79
N SER A 18 3.74 2.14 -2.36
CA SER A 18 3.57 3.58 -2.49
C SER A 18 2.35 3.92 -3.34
N MET A 19 2.19 3.29 -4.50
CA MET A 19 1.02 3.49 -5.37
C MET A 19 -0.28 3.10 -4.65
N ALA A 20 -0.31 1.95 -3.99
CA ALA A 20 -1.48 1.51 -3.21
C ALA A 20 -1.85 2.50 -2.10
N SER A 21 -0.87 3.08 -1.42
CA SER A 21 -1.10 4.08 -0.37
C SER A 21 -1.78 5.34 -0.91
N THR A 22 -1.38 5.77 -2.12
CA THR A 22 -2.01 6.89 -2.81
C THR A 22 -3.45 6.56 -3.16
N LEU A 23 -3.69 5.42 -3.84
CA LEU A 23 -5.03 4.99 -4.23
C LEU A 23 -5.97 4.86 -3.03
N LEU A 24 -5.50 4.31 -1.91
CA LEU A 24 -6.27 4.20 -0.67
C LEU A 24 -6.76 5.55 -0.12
N CYS A 25 -6.03 6.64 -0.42
CA CYS A 25 -6.27 8.00 0.09
C CYS A 25 -6.93 8.95 -0.91
N THR A 26 -6.89 8.62 -2.21
CA THR A 26 -7.42 9.45 -3.30
C THR A 26 -8.65 8.85 -3.96
N THR A 27 -8.93 7.56 -3.77
CA THR A 27 -10.07 6.87 -4.36
C THR A 27 -10.91 6.14 -3.31
N ASP A 28 -12.12 5.77 -3.69
CA ASP A 28 -13.01 4.92 -2.88
C ASP A 28 -13.01 3.45 -3.33
N GLN A 29 -12.06 3.06 -4.18
CA GLN A 29 -11.91 1.67 -4.64
C GLN A 29 -11.80 0.70 -3.45
N SER A 30 -12.29 -0.51 -3.60
CA SER A 30 -12.10 -1.57 -2.63
C SER A 30 -10.62 -1.98 -2.52
N VAL A 31 -10.27 -2.61 -1.39
CA VAL A 31 -8.91 -3.14 -1.19
C VAL A 31 -8.56 -4.21 -2.24
N ALA A 32 -9.56 -4.93 -2.76
CA ALA A 32 -9.36 -5.94 -3.80
C ALA A 32 -9.01 -5.29 -5.15
N GLU A 33 -9.74 -4.25 -5.56
CA GLU A 33 -9.45 -3.51 -6.80
C GLU A 33 -8.05 -2.87 -6.75
N ILE A 34 -7.68 -2.26 -5.61
CA ILE A 34 -6.34 -1.67 -5.45
C ILE A 34 -5.25 -2.76 -5.50
N ALA A 35 -5.50 -3.95 -4.93
CA ALA A 35 -4.56 -5.06 -5.00
C ALA A 35 -4.33 -5.52 -6.45
N GLU A 36 -5.40 -5.62 -7.24
CA GLU A 36 -5.32 -5.97 -8.66
C GLU A 36 -4.56 -4.90 -9.45
N GLU A 37 -4.87 -3.62 -9.21
CA GLU A 37 -4.26 -2.47 -9.89
C GLU A 37 -2.74 -2.37 -9.63
N VAL A 38 -2.29 -2.66 -8.40
CA VAL A 38 -0.86 -2.70 -8.07
C VAL A 38 -0.19 -4.05 -8.41
N GLY A 39 -0.90 -4.94 -9.09
CA GLY A 39 -0.36 -6.19 -9.63
C GLY A 39 -0.20 -7.30 -8.61
N TYR A 40 -1.18 -7.47 -7.72
CA TYR A 40 -1.35 -8.63 -6.84
C TYR A 40 -2.58 -9.44 -7.26
N LEU A 41 -2.35 -10.69 -7.66
CA LEU A 41 -3.43 -11.63 -8.00
C LEU A 41 -4.34 -11.97 -6.82
N TYR A 42 -3.77 -11.99 -5.61
CA TYR A 42 -4.48 -12.34 -4.38
C TYR A 42 -4.46 -11.16 -3.40
N PRO A 43 -5.64 -10.58 -3.06
CA PRO A 43 -5.74 -9.48 -2.10
C PRO A 43 -5.11 -9.80 -0.73
N SER A 44 -5.14 -11.05 -0.29
CA SER A 44 -4.51 -11.47 0.97
C SER A 44 -2.99 -11.26 0.99
N ASN A 45 -2.31 -11.49 -0.14
CA ASN A 45 -0.86 -11.25 -0.26
C ASN A 45 -0.55 -9.76 -0.21
N PHE A 46 -1.37 -8.95 -0.89
CA PHE A 46 -1.29 -7.50 -0.83
C PHE A 46 -1.48 -7.01 0.61
N ILE A 47 -2.54 -7.43 1.31
CA ILE A 47 -2.84 -7.01 2.69
C ILE A 47 -1.69 -7.38 3.63
N LYS A 48 -1.13 -8.59 3.51
CA LYS A 48 0.02 -9.02 4.30
C LYS A 48 1.22 -8.10 4.06
N LYS A 49 1.58 -7.86 2.79
CA LYS A 49 2.73 -7.02 2.44
C LYS A 49 2.52 -5.56 2.85
N PHE A 50 1.32 -5.02 2.63
CA PHE A 50 0.97 -3.67 3.05
C PHE A 50 1.07 -3.51 4.57
N LYS A 51 0.64 -4.52 5.33
CA LYS A 51 0.77 -4.54 6.79
C LYS A 51 2.23 -4.61 7.23
N GLU A 52 3.09 -5.36 6.55
CA GLU A 52 4.53 -5.37 6.80
C GLU A 52 5.17 -4.00 6.52
N THR A 53 4.76 -3.34 5.44
CA THR A 53 5.33 -2.04 5.03
C THR A 53 4.85 -0.86 5.88
N TYR A 54 3.56 -0.80 6.21
CA TYR A 54 2.95 0.35 6.91
C TYR A 54 2.52 0.06 8.34
N SER A 55 2.82 -1.15 8.86
CA SER A 55 2.44 -1.61 10.21
C SER A 55 0.93 -1.56 10.51
N CYS A 56 0.08 -1.50 9.47
CA CYS A 56 -1.37 -1.45 9.60
C CYS A 56 -2.06 -2.01 8.35
N THR A 57 -3.34 -2.38 8.46
CA THR A 57 -4.11 -2.88 7.31
C THR A 57 -4.47 -1.74 6.35
N PRO A 58 -4.65 -2.02 5.04
CA PRO A 58 -5.08 -1.03 4.06
C PRO A 58 -6.33 -0.24 4.47
N LEU A 59 -7.33 -0.91 5.04
CA LEU A 59 -8.55 -0.27 5.55
C LEU A 59 -8.26 0.68 6.71
N LYS A 60 -7.43 0.27 7.67
CA LYS A 60 -7.05 1.12 8.81
C LYS A 60 -6.21 2.32 8.35
N TYR A 61 -5.36 2.13 7.34
CA TYR A 61 -4.60 3.20 6.71
C TYR A 61 -5.53 4.24 6.07
N ARG A 62 -6.49 3.79 5.24
CA ARG A 62 -7.52 4.67 4.64
C ARG A 62 -8.29 5.47 5.70
N GLN A 63 -8.75 4.82 6.76
CA GLN A 63 -9.48 5.48 7.84
C GLN A 63 -8.62 6.57 8.51
N ARG A 64 -7.37 6.24 8.86
CA ARG A 64 -6.44 7.19 9.49
C ARG A 64 -6.21 8.42 8.62
N GLU A 65 -6.00 8.24 7.32
CA GLU A 65 -5.69 9.34 6.42
C GLU A 65 -6.93 10.18 6.09
N LYS A 66 -8.13 9.57 6.01
CA LYS A 66 -9.39 10.32 5.91
C LYS A 66 -9.64 11.16 7.18
N SER A 67 -9.35 10.64 8.37
CA SER A 67 -9.48 11.40 9.63
C SER A 67 -8.50 12.57 9.74
N LYS A 68 -7.33 12.52 9.10
CA LYS A 68 -6.39 13.66 9.04
C LYS A 68 -6.78 14.74 8.04
N LYS A 69 -7.54 14.38 6.99
CA LYS A 69 -8.01 15.32 5.94
C LYS A 69 -9.23 16.16 6.35
N THR A 70 -9.69 16.06 7.59
CA THR A 70 -10.65 17.03 8.18
C THR A 70 -9.91 17.93 9.17
N PRO A 71 -9.31 19.05 8.71
CA PRO A 71 -9.00 20.15 9.62
C PRO A 71 -10.32 20.82 10.02
N MET A 72 -10.43 21.15 11.31
CA MET A 72 -11.47 22.02 11.87
C MET A 72 -11.43 23.41 11.23
#